data_AF-A0A803YN65-F1
#
_entry.id   AF-A0A803YN65-F1
#
_cell.length_a   1.000
_cell.length_b   1.000
_cell.length_c   1.000
_cell.angle_alpha   90.00
_cell.angle_beta   90.00
_cell.angle_gamma   90.00
#
_symmetry.space_group_name_H-M   'P 1'
#
loop_
_entity.id
_entity.type
_entity.pdbx_description
1 polymer ?
#
loop_
_entity_poly.entity_id
_entity_poly.type
_entity_poly.pdbx_seq_one_letter_code
_entity_poly.pdbx_strand_id
1 'polypeptide(L)'
;LTPAFVSDAQYNRNIPFKTSPEAVRLYYLYNHWFMRTATYIFIFLNLSLAVFEEPAVYPLPFLATSLVEVLCLLVFFGRLMHFAKITRRNVFWKDTKNICIMVAILLSLTDLAIYGALRIYNIKSVRWSRIVRPIFLVNFAESRQIRRAFRSIRNTLPEITYVFLLFMFSLLMFSLMALKLFGERNLQTAEGLPYFRDYLEIVFDLYVLVTTANSPDVMMPAFDFSSWYALFFIAFVIVNTYIFMSLFLAVVYNNYKKHLKNEIRTLAYMKRRKMIEAFNLLKEEEGTQFVVREAQWKQLVKLVAPDISNSHRELLLRISDDEQKGFIDKKSFVQLADLLNIQVITLKIRSHPLGQWMPRVYKSAVSQFLRSVTWMLVVVCLFQSHLFFYRC
;
A
#
# COMPACT_ATOMS: atom_id res chain seq x y z
N LEU A 1 -25.24 -13.92 -6.66
CA LEU A 1 -24.74 -13.54 -5.31
C LEU A 1 -23.43 -14.25 -4.97
N THR A 2 -23.39 -15.58 -5.04
CA THR A 2 -22.18 -16.37 -4.74
C THR A 2 -20.91 -15.95 -5.50
N PRO A 3 -20.94 -15.70 -6.83
CA PRO A 3 -19.72 -15.29 -7.55
C PRO A 3 -19.16 -13.95 -7.05
N ALA A 4 -20.01 -13.05 -6.53
CA ALA A 4 -19.57 -11.78 -5.95
C ALA A 4 -18.81 -11.99 -4.63
N PHE A 5 -19.23 -12.94 -3.79
CA PHE A 5 -18.52 -13.29 -2.55
C PHE A 5 -17.15 -13.93 -2.81
N VAL A 6 -17.08 -14.85 -3.78
CA VAL A 6 -15.81 -15.49 -4.16
C VAL A 6 -14.86 -14.50 -4.82
N SER A 7 -15.35 -13.63 -5.72
CA SER A 7 -14.56 -12.53 -6.27
C SER A 7 -14.07 -11.57 -5.18
N ASP A 8 -14.91 -11.22 -4.21
CA ASP A 8 -14.50 -10.39 -3.09
C ASP A 8 -13.41 -11.07 -2.22
N ALA A 9 -13.49 -12.38 -2.04
CA ALA A 9 -12.50 -13.18 -1.33
C ALA A 9 -11.16 -13.28 -2.09
N GLN A 10 -11.21 -13.48 -3.41
CA GLN A 10 -10.03 -13.52 -4.28
C GLN A 10 -9.26 -12.20 -4.25
N TYR A 11 -9.96 -11.07 -4.43
CA TYR A 11 -9.36 -9.73 -4.49
C TYR A 11 -9.24 -9.05 -3.11
N ASN A 12 -9.49 -9.76 -2.01
CA ASN A 12 -9.47 -9.20 -0.65
C ASN A 12 -10.26 -7.89 -0.54
N ARG A 13 -11.46 -7.83 -1.12
CA ARG A 13 -12.38 -6.68 -1.08
C ARG A 13 -13.31 -6.82 0.13
N ASN A 14 -13.83 -5.71 0.65
CA ASN A 14 -14.83 -5.74 1.73
C ASN A 14 -15.88 -4.65 1.52
N ILE A 15 -16.65 -4.78 0.45
CA ILE A 15 -17.67 -3.82 0.08
C ILE A 15 -19.03 -4.38 0.53
N PRO A 16 -19.77 -3.70 1.42
CA PRO A 16 -21.12 -4.11 1.73
C PRO A 16 -22.04 -3.77 0.54
N PHE A 17 -22.62 -4.78 -0.08
CA PHE A 17 -23.60 -4.63 -1.16
C PHE A 17 -24.98 -5.19 -0.74
N LYS A 18 -26.05 -4.64 -1.32
CA LYS A 18 -27.41 -5.20 -1.16
C LYS A 18 -27.53 -6.52 -1.90
N THR A 19 -28.34 -7.44 -1.38
CA THR A 19 -28.56 -8.76 -1.97
C THR A 19 -29.50 -8.74 -3.19
N SER A 20 -30.05 -7.58 -3.56
CA SER A 20 -30.94 -7.45 -4.72
C SER A 20 -30.17 -7.66 -6.05
N PRO A 21 -30.81 -8.25 -7.07
CA PRO A 21 -30.17 -8.56 -8.35
C PRO A 21 -29.65 -7.31 -9.07
N GLU A 22 -30.37 -6.19 -8.98
CA GLU A 22 -29.94 -4.90 -9.54
C GLU A 22 -28.68 -4.37 -8.87
N ALA A 23 -28.58 -4.46 -7.54
CA ALA A 23 -27.41 -4.00 -6.80
C ALA A 23 -26.17 -4.84 -7.10
N VAL A 24 -26.35 -6.14 -7.38
CA VAL A 24 -25.27 -7.03 -7.82
C VAL A 24 -24.77 -6.63 -9.22
N ARG A 25 -25.66 -6.30 -10.16
CA ARG A 25 -25.27 -5.79 -11.49
C ARG A 25 -24.48 -4.48 -11.40
N LEU A 26 -24.98 -3.53 -10.59
CA LEU A 26 -24.27 -2.27 -10.32
C LEU A 26 -22.93 -2.51 -9.63
N TYR A 27 -22.84 -3.48 -8.72
CA TYR A 27 -21.58 -3.87 -8.08
C TYR A 27 -20.55 -4.39 -9.10
N TYR A 28 -20.96 -5.20 -10.09
CA TYR A 28 -20.05 -5.64 -11.15
C TYR A 28 -19.61 -4.47 -12.03
N LEU A 29 -20.53 -3.58 -12.42
CA LEU A 29 -20.20 -2.37 -13.17
C LEU A 29 -19.23 -1.48 -12.41
N TYR A 30 -19.46 -1.30 -11.10
CA TYR A 30 -18.59 -0.48 -10.24
C TYR A 30 -17.17 -1.01 -10.20
N ASN A 31 -17.00 -2.33 -10.11
CA ASN A 31 -15.69 -2.98 -10.04
C ASN A 31 -15.10 -3.32 -11.42
N HIS A 32 -15.79 -2.99 -12.50
CA HIS A 32 -15.28 -3.20 -13.84
C HIS A 32 -13.97 -2.43 -14.05
N TRP A 33 -13.01 -3.04 -14.75
CA TRP A 33 -11.67 -2.49 -14.92
C TRP A 33 -11.70 -1.07 -15.51
N PHE A 34 -12.62 -0.81 -16.46
CA PHE A 34 -12.81 0.50 -17.06
C PHE A 34 -13.19 1.57 -16.04
N MET A 35 -14.20 1.31 -15.19
CA MET A 35 -14.67 2.28 -14.18
C MET A 35 -13.60 2.58 -13.13
N ARG A 36 -12.81 1.56 -12.77
CA ARG A 36 -11.65 1.69 -11.89
C ARG A 36 -10.56 2.57 -12.51
N THR A 37 -10.19 2.25 -13.75
CA THR A 37 -9.16 2.99 -14.49
C THR A 37 -9.57 4.45 -14.72
N ALA A 38 -10.83 4.69 -15.10
CA ALA A 38 -11.37 6.03 -15.24
C ALA A 38 -11.26 6.84 -13.93
N THR A 39 -11.62 6.23 -12.79
CA THR A 39 -11.50 6.90 -11.48
C THR A 39 -10.05 7.31 -11.19
N TYR A 40 -9.08 6.43 -11.45
CA TYR A 40 -7.66 6.77 -11.28
C TYR A 40 -7.17 7.84 -12.25
N ILE A 41 -7.62 7.84 -13.52
CA ILE A 41 -7.28 8.88 -14.49
C ILE A 41 -7.78 10.24 -14.01
N PHE A 42 -9.02 10.35 -13.53
CA PHE A 42 -9.55 11.61 -13.03
C PHE A 42 -8.90 12.07 -11.71
N ILE A 43 -8.49 11.13 -10.84
CA ILE A 43 -7.69 11.46 -9.66
C ILE A 43 -6.33 12.02 -10.09
N PHE A 44 -5.65 11.35 -11.02
CA PHE A 44 -4.38 11.80 -11.56
C PHE A 44 -4.52 13.19 -12.20
N LEU A 45 -5.55 13.39 -13.02
CA LEU A 45 -5.86 14.68 -13.64
C LEU A 45 -6.06 15.77 -12.58
N ASN A 46 -6.88 15.52 -11.55
CA ASN A 46 -7.13 16.48 -10.48
C ASN A 46 -5.87 16.84 -9.67
N LEU A 47 -4.98 15.87 -9.41
CA LEU A 47 -3.71 16.12 -8.73
C LEU A 47 -2.72 16.86 -9.64
N SER A 48 -2.69 16.53 -10.94
CA SER A 48 -1.80 17.16 -11.91
C SER A 48 -2.12 18.64 -12.16
N LEU A 49 -3.35 19.09 -11.87
CA LEU A 49 -3.73 20.51 -11.93
C LEU A 49 -2.81 21.40 -11.08
N ALA A 50 -2.17 20.87 -10.02
CA ALA A 50 -1.20 21.62 -9.23
C ALA A 50 0.01 22.11 -10.04
N VAL A 51 0.35 21.47 -11.17
CA VAL A 51 1.45 21.87 -12.07
C VAL A 51 1.06 23.08 -12.92
N PHE A 52 -0.23 23.24 -13.21
CA PHE A 52 -0.76 24.25 -14.12
C PHE A 52 -1.38 25.46 -13.42
N GLU A 53 -1.67 25.33 -12.13
CA GLU A 53 -2.21 26.39 -11.28
C GLU A 53 -1.09 27.17 -10.56
N GLU A 54 -1.29 28.46 -10.31
CA GLU A 54 -0.30 29.32 -9.63
C GLU A 54 0.12 28.78 -8.26
N PRO A 55 1.43 28.67 -7.92
CA PRO A 55 2.61 28.96 -8.76
C PRO A 55 2.83 27.85 -9.80
N ALA A 56 2.50 28.16 -11.07
CA ALA A 56 2.45 27.18 -12.13
C ALA A 56 3.83 26.99 -12.76
N VAL A 57 4.15 25.75 -13.12
CA VAL A 57 5.29 25.46 -14.01
C VAL A 57 4.91 25.81 -15.44
N TYR A 58 3.69 25.43 -15.85
CA TYR A 58 3.12 25.73 -17.17
C TYR A 58 1.79 26.46 -16.98
N PRO A 59 1.75 27.80 -17.16
CA PRO A 59 0.55 28.57 -16.84
C PRO A 59 -0.57 28.25 -17.83
N LEU A 60 -1.68 27.70 -17.32
CA LEU A 60 -2.93 27.58 -18.06
C LEU A 60 -3.92 28.66 -17.62
N PRO A 61 -4.82 29.11 -18.51
CA PRO A 61 -5.87 30.05 -18.13
C PRO A 61 -6.74 29.45 -17.03
N PHE A 62 -7.07 30.25 -16.03
CA PHE A 62 -7.91 29.86 -14.88
C PHE A 62 -9.23 29.20 -15.29
N LEU A 63 -9.84 29.66 -16.39
CA LEU A 63 -11.07 29.05 -16.89
C LEU A 63 -10.85 27.58 -17.28
N ALA A 64 -9.72 27.25 -17.92
CA ALA A 64 -9.42 25.87 -18.28
C ALA A 64 -9.18 25.00 -17.03
N THR A 65 -8.40 25.47 -16.06
CA THR A 65 -8.11 24.70 -14.84
C THR A 65 -9.36 24.51 -13.98
N SER A 66 -10.20 25.53 -13.85
CA SER A 66 -11.48 25.46 -13.13
C SER A 66 -12.50 24.53 -13.81
N LEU A 67 -12.62 24.56 -15.14
CA LEU A 67 -13.49 23.63 -15.88
C LEU A 67 -13.06 22.17 -15.69
N VAL A 68 -11.75 21.90 -15.79
CA VAL A 68 -11.21 20.56 -15.54
C VAL A 68 -11.45 20.13 -14.11
N GLU A 69 -11.27 21.02 -13.13
CA GLU A 69 -11.55 20.73 -11.73
C GLU A 69 -13.03 20.38 -11.48
N VAL A 70 -13.96 21.18 -12.02
CA VAL A 70 -15.40 20.91 -11.93
C VAL A 70 -15.74 19.58 -12.58
N LEU A 71 -15.17 19.27 -13.76
CA LEU A 71 -15.35 17.99 -14.42
C LEU A 71 -14.89 16.82 -13.53
N CYS A 72 -13.71 16.91 -12.91
CA CYS A 72 -13.21 15.91 -11.98
C CYS A 72 -14.16 15.73 -10.78
N LEU A 73 -14.63 16.84 -10.18
CA LEU A 73 -15.54 16.80 -9.04
C LEU A 73 -16.90 16.19 -9.40
N LEU A 74 -17.42 16.44 -10.61
CA LEU A 74 -18.63 15.81 -11.12
C LEU A 74 -18.46 14.29 -11.29
N VAL A 75 -17.32 13.85 -11.82
CA VAL A 75 -17.00 12.42 -11.92
C VAL A 75 -16.90 11.77 -10.53
N PHE A 76 -16.27 12.44 -9.57
CA PHE A 76 -16.17 11.97 -8.19
C PHE A 76 -17.53 11.89 -7.50
N PHE A 77 -18.39 12.88 -7.72
CA PHE A 77 -19.77 12.87 -7.24
C PHE A 77 -20.57 11.73 -7.87
N GLY A 78 -20.48 11.54 -9.19
CA GLY A 78 -21.10 10.42 -9.90
C GLY A 78 -20.63 9.07 -9.39
N ARG A 79 -19.33 8.92 -9.11
CA ARG A 79 -18.74 7.72 -8.50
C ARG A 79 -19.28 7.47 -7.09
N LEU A 80 -19.42 8.50 -6.27
CA LEU A 80 -19.99 8.43 -4.92
C LEU A 80 -21.48 8.03 -4.98
N MET A 81 -22.25 8.60 -5.90
CA MET A 81 -23.65 8.25 -6.12
C MET A 81 -23.84 6.81 -6.59
N HIS A 82 -22.96 6.33 -7.48
CA HIS A 82 -22.95 4.92 -7.88
C HIS A 82 -22.69 4.00 -6.67
N PHE A 83 -21.74 4.36 -5.81
CA PHE A 83 -21.47 3.62 -4.57
C PHE A 83 -22.66 3.65 -3.60
N ALA A 84 -23.33 4.80 -3.45
CA ALA A 84 -24.51 4.95 -2.60
C ALA A 84 -25.70 4.08 -3.06
N LYS A 85 -25.83 3.80 -4.37
CA LYS A 85 -26.85 2.87 -4.89
C LYS A 85 -26.56 1.41 -4.50
N ILE A 86 -25.30 0.99 -4.55
CA ILE A 86 -24.84 -0.39 -4.25
C ILE A 86 -24.97 -0.72 -2.76
N THR A 87 -24.61 0.22 -1.89
CA THR A 87 -24.61 0.04 -0.43
C THR A 87 -25.96 0.43 0.20
N ARG A 88 -26.28 -0.12 1.39
CA ARG A 88 -27.48 0.27 2.16
C ARG A 88 -27.31 1.71 2.68
N ARG A 89 -28.38 2.52 2.65
CA ARG A 89 -28.35 3.94 3.08
C ARG A 89 -27.75 4.11 4.48
N ASN A 90 -28.19 3.33 5.47
CA ASN A 90 -27.68 3.41 6.84
C ASN A 90 -26.18 3.11 6.96
N VAL A 91 -25.67 2.20 6.12
CA VAL A 91 -24.23 1.85 6.10
C VAL A 91 -23.43 2.93 5.38
N PHE A 92 -23.99 3.50 4.31
CA PHE A 92 -23.34 4.56 3.53
C PHE A 92 -23.11 5.83 4.36
N TRP A 93 -24.15 6.29 5.07
CA TRP A 93 -24.09 7.51 5.90
C TRP A 93 -23.30 7.32 7.20
N LYS A 94 -23.10 6.07 7.66
CA LYS A 94 -22.26 5.78 8.83
C LYS A 94 -20.77 5.65 8.48
N ASP A 95 -20.43 5.44 7.20
CA ASP A 95 -19.03 5.31 6.79
C ASP A 95 -18.36 6.68 6.68
N THR A 96 -17.48 6.99 7.63
CA THR A 96 -16.69 8.24 7.69
C THR A 96 -15.98 8.54 6.38
N LYS A 97 -15.59 7.52 5.60
CA LYS A 97 -14.89 7.70 4.31
C LYS A 97 -15.76 8.42 3.28
N ASN A 98 -17.03 8.05 3.20
CA ASN A 98 -17.97 8.65 2.25
C ASN A 98 -18.28 10.09 2.67
N ILE A 99 -18.42 10.33 3.97
CA ILE A 99 -18.60 11.68 4.53
C ILE A 99 -17.40 12.55 4.18
N CYS A 100 -16.16 12.06 4.39
CA CYS A 100 -14.96 12.81 4.05
C CYS A 100 -14.89 13.17 2.56
N ILE A 101 -15.26 12.27 1.64
CA ILE A 101 -15.31 12.57 0.20
C ILE A 101 -16.39 13.63 -0.09
N MET A 102 -17.56 13.52 0.53
CA MET A 102 -18.67 14.45 0.32
C MET A 102 -18.32 15.86 0.79
N VAL A 103 -17.73 15.97 1.98
CA VAL A 103 -17.22 17.24 2.54
C VAL A 103 -16.09 17.80 1.68
N ALA A 104 -15.17 16.94 1.20
CA ALA A 104 -14.08 17.35 0.32
C ALA A 104 -14.58 17.94 -1.01
N ILE A 105 -15.59 17.31 -1.63
CA ILE A 105 -16.22 17.83 -2.86
C ILE A 105 -16.87 19.18 -2.57
N LEU A 106 -17.68 19.28 -1.50
CA LEU A 106 -18.36 20.52 -1.14
C LEU A 106 -17.37 21.65 -0.89
N LEU A 107 -16.34 21.41 -0.07
CA LEU A 107 -15.31 22.39 0.25
C LEU A 107 -14.52 22.84 -0.98
N SER A 108 -14.26 21.91 -1.91
CA SER A 108 -13.58 22.24 -3.18
C SER A 108 -14.44 23.12 -4.08
N LEU A 109 -15.74 22.84 -4.18
CA LEU A 109 -16.68 23.66 -4.96
C LEU A 109 -16.87 25.05 -4.35
N THR A 110 -17.01 25.15 -3.02
CA THR A 110 -17.17 26.44 -2.34
C THR A 110 -15.92 27.29 -2.46
N ASP A 111 -14.73 26.72 -2.26
CA ASP A 111 -13.45 27.43 -2.42
C ASP A 111 -13.25 27.90 -3.86
N LEU A 112 -13.59 27.07 -4.86
CA LEU A 112 -13.52 27.45 -6.27
C LEU A 112 -14.49 28.60 -6.60
N ALA A 113 -15.72 28.56 -6.08
CA ALA A 113 -16.70 29.62 -6.29
C ALA A 113 -16.26 30.95 -5.65
N ILE A 114 -15.76 30.91 -4.40
CA ILE A 114 -15.25 32.09 -3.69
C ILE A 114 -14.03 32.66 -4.41
N TYR A 115 -13.06 31.81 -4.78
CA TYR A 115 -11.88 32.23 -5.52
C TYR A 115 -12.24 32.83 -6.89
N GLY A 116 -13.17 32.21 -7.62
CA GLY A 116 -13.66 32.73 -8.89
C GLY A 116 -14.31 34.12 -8.75
N ALA A 117 -15.16 34.31 -7.73
CA ALA A 117 -15.79 35.60 -7.45
C ALA A 117 -14.76 36.68 -7.08
N LEU A 118 -13.84 36.38 -6.16
CA LEU A 118 -12.80 37.33 -5.74
C LEU A 118 -11.87 37.73 -6.88
N ARG A 119 -11.58 36.79 -7.80
CA ARG A 119 -10.77 37.05 -8.99
C ARG A 119 -11.44 38.02 -9.96
N ILE A 120 -12.76 37.97 -10.11
CA ILE A 120 -13.53 38.94 -10.93
C ILE A 120 -13.38 40.35 -10.35
N TYR A 121 -13.36 40.49 -9.03
CA TYR A 121 -13.14 41.75 -8.33
C TYR A 121 -11.65 42.14 -8.18
N ASN A 122 -10.71 41.41 -8.82
CA ASN A 122 -9.26 41.62 -8.74
C ASN A 122 -8.67 41.58 -7.30
N ILE A 123 -9.30 40.86 -6.38
CA ILE A 123 -8.78 40.66 -5.03
C ILE A 123 -7.88 39.44 -5.00
N LYS A 124 -6.65 39.59 -4.48
CA LYS A 124 -5.72 38.46 -4.31
C LYS A 124 -6.27 37.51 -3.24
N SER A 125 -6.45 36.25 -3.61
CA SER A 125 -6.92 35.19 -2.70
C SER A 125 -6.10 33.91 -2.85
N VAL A 126 -6.09 33.07 -1.80
CA VAL A 126 -5.37 31.78 -1.78
C VAL A 126 -6.36 30.64 -1.90
N ARG A 127 -6.02 29.62 -2.70
CA ARG A 127 -6.85 28.42 -2.90
C ARG A 127 -6.53 27.33 -1.88
N TRP A 128 -7.39 27.17 -0.88
CA TRP A 128 -7.19 26.18 0.20
C TRP A 128 -7.63 24.77 -0.19
N SER A 129 -8.57 24.62 -1.13
CA SER A 129 -9.09 23.32 -1.57
C SER A 129 -8.03 22.37 -2.14
N ARG A 130 -6.87 22.89 -2.58
CA ARG A 130 -5.76 22.09 -3.12
C ARG A 130 -5.23 21.06 -2.14
N ILE A 131 -5.17 21.39 -0.84
CA ILE A 131 -4.69 20.50 0.22
C ILE A 131 -5.62 19.29 0.42
N VAL A 132 -6.89 19.43 0.03
CA VAL A 132 -7.91 18.39 0.18
C VAL A 132 -7.83 17.36 -0.96
N ARG A 133 -7.25 17.67 -2.12
CA ARG A 133 -7.23 16.77 -3.30
C ARG A 133 -6.63 15.38 -3.04
N PRO A 134 -5.53 15.21 -2.28
CA PRO A 134 -5.00 13.89 -1.94
C PRO A 134 -6.00 13.00 -1.18
N ILE A 135 -7.01 13.58 -0.51
CA ILE A 135 -8.06 12.83 0.18
C ILE A 135 -8.88 11.99 -0.81
N PHE A 136 -9.06 12.46 -2.05
CA PHE A 136 -9.75 11.67 -3.09
C PHE A 136 -8.96 10.39 -3.38
N LEU A 137 -7.64 10.49 -3.59
CA LEU A 137 -6.78 9.33 -3.79
C LEU A 137 -6.86 8.35 -2.62
N VAL A 138 -6.83 8.84 -1.38
CA VAL A 138 -6.84 7.99 -0.19
C VAL A 138 -8.21 7.36 0.04
N ASN A 139 -9.31 8.10 -0.02
CA ASN A 139 -10.62 7.63 0.47
C ASN A 139 -11.43 6.81 -0.54
N PHE A 140 -11.17 6.90 -1.85
CA PHE A 140 -11.89 6.09 -2.84
C PHE A 140 -11.70 4.59 -2.62
N ALA A 141 -12.75 3.78 -2.77
CA ALA A 141 -12.76 2.36 -2.40
C ALA A 141 -11.58 1.54 -2.96
N GLU A 142 -11.09 1.92 -4.15
CA GLU A 142 -10.04 1.26 -4.93
C GLU A 142 -8.65 1.36 -4.29
N SER A 143 -8.33 2.49 -3.66
CA SER A 143 -7.03 2.77 -3.02
C SER A 143 -6.88 2.14 -1.63
N ARG A 144 -7.43 0.94 -1.44
CA ARG A 144 -7.49 0.30 -0.12
C ARG A 144 -6.11 0.05 0.48
N GLN A 145 -5.11 -0.27 -0.34
CA GLN A 145 -3.73 -0.49 0.10
C GLN A 145 -3.13 0.76 0.75
N ILE A 146 -3.30 1.92 0.12
CA ILE A 146 -2.84 3.21 0.64
C ILE A 146 -3.48 3.50 2.00
N ARG A 147 -4.80 3.32 2.13
CA ARG A 147 -5.49 3.50 3.42
C ARG A 147 -5.01 2.56 4.51
N ARG A 148 -4.68 1.32 4.16
CA ARG A 148 -4.15 0.35 5.11
C ARG A 148 -2.79 0.80 5.62
N ALA A 149 -1.91 1.28 4.73
CA ALA A 149 -0.63 1.86 5.12
C ALA A 149 -0.79 3.06 6.07
N PHE A 150 -1.64 4.05 5.72
CA PHE A 150 -1.92 5.19 6.61
C PHE A 150 -2.49 4.77 7.97
N ARG A 151 -3.41 3.79 7.99
CA ARG A 151 -3.96 3.26 9.23
C ARG A 151 -2.90 2.57 10.07
N SER A 152 -2.00 1.81 9.44
CA SER A 152 -0.88 1.16 10.12
C SER A 152 0.01 2.20 10.79
N ILE A 153 0.43 3.23 10.04
CA ILE A 153 1.25 4.35 10.55
C ILE A 153 0.57 5.05 11.73
N ARG A 154 -0.72 5.39 11.58
CA ARG A 154 -1.48 6.03 12.65
C ARG A 154 -1.60 5.16 13.90
N ASN A 155 -1.77 3.85 13.72
CA ASN A 155 -1.89 2.94 14.85
C ASN A 155 -0.54 2.70 15.56
N THR A 156 0.58 2.80 14.85
CA THR A 156 1.94 2.72 15.44
C THR A 156 2.34 4.00 16.18
N LEU A 157 1.78 5.16 15.81
CA LEU A 157 2.20 6.47 16.31
C LEU A 157 2.09 6.63 17.86
N PRO A 158 1.01 6.18 18.53
CA PRO A 158 0.92 6.27 19.99
C PRO A 158 2.02 5.50 20.71
N GLU A 159 2.37 4.31 20.23
CA GLU A 159 3.42 3.47 20.83
C GLU A 159 4.81 4.12 20.66
N ILE A 160 5.04 4.84 19.55
CA ILE A 160 6.29 5.57 19.26
C ILE A 160 6.41 6.85 20.11
N THR A 161 5.29 7.43 20.51
CA THR A 161 5.24 8.73 21.21
C THR A 161 6.04 8.71 22.52
N TYR A 162 6.02 7.61 23.28
CA TYR A 162 6.77 7.52 24.54
C TYR A 162 8.29 7.59 24.37
N VAL A 163 8.83 6.87 23.38
CA VAL A 163 10.27 6.90 23.07
C VAL A 163 10.68 8.27 22.55
N PHE A 164 9.82 8.86 21.71
CA PHE A 164 10.02 10.21 21.20
C PHE A 164 10.05 11.27 22.31
N LEU A 165 9.17 11.17 23.31
CA LEU A 165 9.17 12.08 24.46
C LEU A 165 10.45 11.93 25.29
N LEU A 166 10.95 10.70 25.48
CA LEU A 166 12.21 10.46 26.18
C LEU A 166 13.41 11.04 25.41
N PHE A 167 13.42 10.89 24.09
CA PHE A 167 14.41 11.50 23.20
C PHE A 167 14.37 13.03 23.30
N MET A 168 13.18 13.63 23.20
CA MET A 168 13.01 15.08 23.34
C MET A 168 13.46 15.57 24.72
N PHE A 169 13.16 14.83 25.79
CA PHE A 169 13.66 15.16 27.12
C PHE A 169 15.21 15.14 27.17
N SER A 170 15.85 14.13 26.58
CA SER A 170 17.32 14.07 26.52
C SER A 170 17.89 15.26 25.75
N LEU A 171 17.32 15.58 24.59
CA LEU A 171 17.73 16.71 23.76
C LEU A 171 17.63 18.03 24.53
N LEU A 172 16.51 18.28 25.20
CA LEU A 172 16.30 19.49 26.02
C LEU A 172 17.30 19.57 27.19
N MET A 173 17.57 18.45 27.87
CA MET A 173 18.56 18.40 28.96
C MET A 173 19.99 18.70 28.48
N PHE A 174 20.41 18.10 27.36
CA PHE A 174 21.72 18.40 26.76
C PHE A 174 21.81 19.85 26.27
N SER A 175 20.70 20.42 25.78
CA SER A 175 20.64 21.84 25.37
C SER A 175 20.81 22.78 26.56
N LEU A 176 20.18 22.48 27.71
CA LEU A 176 20.39 23.25 28.94
C LEU A 176 21.84 23.13 29.44
N MET A 177 22.43 21.94 29.33
CA MET A 177 23.83 21.72 29.69
C MET A 177 24.77 22.51 28.77
N ALA A 178 24.54 22.50 27.46
CA ALA A 178 25.30 23.31 26.50
C ALA A 178 25.21 24.80 26.80
N LEU A 179 24.01 25.32 27.07
CA LEU A 179 23.79 26.71 27.44
C LEU A 179 24.64 27.11 28.66
N LYS A 180 24.65 26.27 29.70
CA LYS A 180 25.44 26.52 30.91
C LYS A 180 26.94 26.34 30.70
N LEU A 181 27.36 25.44 29.82
CA LEU A 181 28.77 25.17 29.57
C LEU A 181 29.43 26.23 28.68
N PHE A 182 28.68 26.76 27.70
CA PHE A 182 29.20 27.58 26.61
C PHE A 182 28.67 29.02 26.58
N GLY A 183 27.48 29.29 27.12
CA GLY A 183 26.78 30.57 26.92
C GLY A 183 27.49 31.80 27.48
N GLU A 184 28.25 31.66 28.57
CA GLU A 184 28.99 32.77 29.20
C GLU A 184 30.40 32.98 28.62
N ARG A 185 30.84 32.13 27.67
CA ARG A 185 32.24 32.12 27.18
C ARG A 185 32.50 33.05 26.00
N ASN A 186 31.49 33.79 25.53
CA ASN A 186 31.59 34.71 24.39
C ASN A 186 32.19 34.07 23.11
N LEU A 187 31.91 32.78 22.90
CA LEU A 187 32.32 32.06 21.70
C LEU A 187 31.51 32.55 20.49
N GLN A 188 32.12 32.45 19.31
CA GLN A 188 31.51 32.84 18.04
C GLN A 188 31.55 31.67 17.07
N THR A 189 30.51 31.53 16.26
CA THR A 189 30.47 30.60 15.13
C THR A 189 31.40 31.09 14.01
N ALA A 190 31.65 30.24 13.00
CA ALA A 190 32.44 30.62 11.83
C ALA A 190 31.88 31.85 11.08
N GLU A 191 30.57 32.11 11.22
CA GLU A 191 29.87 33.25 10.62
C GLU A 191 29.90 34.52 11.51
N GLY A 192 30.56 34.47 12.67
CA GLY A 192 30.64 35.57 13.63
C GLY A 192 29.41 35.74 14.51
N LEU A 193 28.44 34.80 14.44
CA LEU A 193 27.24 34.82 15.27
C LEU A 193 27.53 34.32 16.71
N PRO A 194 26.77 34.77 17.72
CA PRO A 194 26.96 34.32 19.10
C PRO A 194 26.71 32.81 19.23
N TYR A 195 27.67 32.09 19.81
CA TYR A 195 27.56 30.65 19.97
C TYR A 195 26.81 30.28 21.27
N PHE A 196 25.74 29.48 21.14
CA PHE A 196 24.99 28.89 22.26
C PHE A 196 24.57 29.88 23.36
N ARG A 197 23.97 31.01 22.97
CA ARG A 197 23.36 31.98 23.90
C ARG A 197 21.86 31.79 24.10
N ASP A 198 21.14 31.46 23.03
CA ASP A 198 19.69 31.32 23.07
C ASP A 198 19.29 29.85 23.16
N TYR A 199 18.49 29.51 24.17
CA TYR A 199 18.13 28.12 24.46
C TYR A 199 17.44 27.41 23.28
N LEU A 200 16.51 28.10 22.59
CA LEU A 200 15.79 27.50 21.47
C LEU A 200 16.69 27.28 20.25
N GLU A 201 17.68 28.15 20.04
CA GLU A 201 18.68 27.98 18.98
C GLU A 201 19.59 26.79 19.29
N ILE A 202 20.02 26.63 20.54
CA ILE A 202 20.80 25.45 20.99
C ILE A 202 20.00 24.17 20.79
N VAL A 203 18.72 24.16 21.15
CA VAL A 203 17.82 23.02 20.92
C VAL A 203 17.77 22.67 19.43
N PHE A 204 17.69 23.67 18.56
CA PHE A 204 17.70 23.46 17.11
C PHE A 204 19.05 22.95 16.61
N ASP A 205 20.17 23.55 17.01
CA ASP A 205 21.52 23.15 16.61
C ASP A 205 21.84 21.72 17.05
N LEU A 206 21.46 21.35 18.28
CA LEU A 206 21.62 19.99 18.78
C LEU A 206 20.64 19.03 18.10
N TYR A 207 19.41 19.43 17.77
CA TYR A 207 18.48 18.64 16.96
C TYR A 207 19.06 18.32 15.57
N VAL A 208 19.63 19.32 14.89
CA VAL A 208 20.33 19.14 13.61
C VAL A 208 21.55 18.22 13.80
N LEU A 209 22.27 18.35 14.92
CA LEU A 209 23.40 17.48 15.26
C LEU A 209 22.99 16.01 15.46
N VAL A 210 21.79 15.72 15.97
CA VAL A 210 21.29 14.35 16.03
C VAL A 210 21.20 13.72 14.63
N THR A 211 20.93 14.52 13.60
CA THR A 211 20.96 14.07 12.20
C THR A 211 22.35 14.12 11.57
N THR A 212 23.37 14.54 12.32
CA THR A 212 24.77 14.72 11.91
C THR A 212 24.98 15.71 10.76
N ALA A 213 23.99 16.55 10.47
CA ALA A 213 24.02 17.45 9.31
C ALA A 213 24.94 18.67 9.49
N ASN A 214 25.20 19.10 10.73
CA ASN A 214 26.05 20.22 11.08
C ASN A 214 27.34 19.79 11.82
N SER A 215 27.73 18.51 11.73
CA SER A 215 29.00 18.01 12.29
C SER A 215 30.09 18.07 11.21
N PRO A 216 31.31 18.56 11.50
CA PRO A 216 31.83 18.99 12.81
C PRO A 216 31.58 20.46 13.17
N ASP A 217 31.00 21.26 12.28
CA ASP A 217 30.95 22.73 12.37
C ASP A 217 30.35 23.25 13.68
N VAL A 218 29.29 22.62 14.18
CA VAL A 218 28.66 23.00 15.46
C VAL A 218 29.57 22.80 16.67
N MET A 219 30.55 21.90 16.58
CA MET A 219 31.50 21.60 17.66
C MET A 219 32.73 22.50 17.63
N MET A 220 33.11 23.01 16.45
CA MET A 220 34.41 23.67 16.23
C MET A 220 34.68 24.86 17.17
N PRO A 221 33.73 25.81 17.40
CA PRO A 221 33.98 26.94 18.31
C PRO A 221 34.31 26.52 19.74
N ALA A 222 33.68 25.45 20.23
CA ALA A 222 33.96 24.89 21.55
C ALA A 222 35.28 24.13 21.58
N PHE A 223 35.61 23.39 20.52
CA PHE A 223 36.84 22.62 20.40
C PHE A 223 38.07 23.50 20.33
N ASP A 224 38.02 24.59 19.55
CA ASP A 224 39.12 25.54 19.39
C ASP A 224 39.41 26.29 20.70
N PHE A 225 38.39 26.51 21.52
CA PHE A 225 38.58 27.07 22.87
C PHE A 225 39.20 26.04 23.84
N SER A 226 38.74 24.78 23.83
CA SER A 226 39.41 23.69 24.53
C SER A 226 39.00 22.33 23.96
N SER A 227 39.98 21.50 23.63
CA SER A 227 39.74 20.16 23.06
C SER A 227 38.92 19.25 23.99
N TRP A 228 38.92 19.51 25.30
CA TRP A 228 38.10 18.76 26.27
C TRP A 228 36.60 18.92 26.03
N TYR A 229 36.15 20.00 25.41
CA TYR A 229 34.74 20.20 25.08
C TYR A 229 34.24 19.26 23.98
N ALA A 230 35.12 18.61 23.21
CA ALA A 230 34.73 17.52 22.31
C ALA A 230 33.98 16.40 23.06
N LEU A 231 34.31 16.16 24.34
CA LEU A 231 33.68 15.11 25.14
C LEU A 231 32.16 15.33 25.28
N PHE A 232 31.71 16.58 25.36
CA PHE A 232 30.28 16.93 25.38
C PHE A 232 29.58 16.44 24.10
N PHE A 233 30.14 16.76 22.93
CA PHE A 233 29.58 16.40 21.64
C PHE A 233 29.65 14.90 21.37
N ILE A 234 30.76 14.25 21.73
CA ILE A 234 30.92 12.81 21.63
C ILE A 234 29.86 12.10 22.50
N ALA A 235 29.69 12.52 23.76
CA ALA A 235 28.67 11.97 24.64
C ALA A 235 27.25 12.20 24.09
N PHE A 236 26.97 13.41 23.60
CA PHE A 236 25.70 13.75 22.97
C PHE A 236 25.39 12.84 21.78
N VAL A 237 26.35 12.65 20.87
CA VAL A 237 26.19 11.81 19.67
C VAL A 237 25.99 10.34 20.05
N ILE A 238 26.76 9.80 21.01
CA ILE A 238 26.58 8.43 21.51
C ILE A 238 25.15 8.23 22.05
N VAL A 239 24.69 9.14 22.90
CA VAL A 239 23.38 9.03 23.55
C VAL A 239 22.24 9.28 22.55
N ASN A 240 22.21 10.43 21.89
CA ASN A 240 21.08 10.88 21.07
C ASN A 240 21.06 10.29 19.67
N THR A 241 22.22 10.14 19.03
CA THR A 241 22.30 9.61 17.66
C THR A 241 22.33 8.10 17.70
N TYR A 242 23.26 7.47 18.41
CA TYR A 242 23.41 6.01 18.34
C TYR A 242 22.39 5.27 19.20
N ILE A 243 22.26 5.62 20.50
CA ILE A 243 21.36 4.90 21.40
C ILE A 243 19.89 5.24 21.08
N PHE A 244 19.51 6.51 21.11
CA PHE A 244 18.10 6.89 20.93
C PHE A 244 17.56 6.59 19.53
N MET A 245 18.29 6.85 18.43
CA MET A 245 17.78 6.51 17.09
C MET A 245 17.66 5.00 16.90
N SER A 246 18.59 4.20 17.45
CA SER A 246 18.50 2.74 17.39
C SER A 246 17.30 2.21 18.17
N LEU A 247 17.05 2.76 19.36
CA LEU A 247 15.86 2.43 20.16
C LEU A 247 14.57 2.85 19.44
N PHE A 248 14.54 4.05 18.87
CA PHE A 248 13.41 4.55 18.09
C PHE A 248 13.09 3.61 16.92
N LEU A 249 14.10 3.26 16.12
CA LEU A 249 13.95 2.33 15.00
C LEU A 249 13.44 0.97 15.45
N ALA A 250 13.98 0.41 16.54
CA ALA A 250 13.55 -0.89 17.07
C ALA A 250 12.08 -0.89 17.50
N VAL A 251 11.63 0.17 18.19
CA VAL A 251 10.23 0.30 18.63
C VAL A 251 9.29 0.49 17.45
N VAL A 252 9.63 1.35 16.49
CA VAL A 252 8.86 1.53 15.25
C VAL A 252 8.72 0.20 14.50
N TYR A 253 9.82 -0.54 14.33
CA TYR A 253 9.83 -1.81 13.61
C TYR A 253 8.98 -2.89 14.28
N ASN A 254 9.13 -3.07 15.60
CA ASN A 254 8.36 -4.07 16.34
C ASN A 254 6.85 -3.80 16.28
N ASN A 255 6.46 -2.53 16.41
CA ASN A 255 5.06 -2.12 16.33
C ASN A 255 4.51 -2.24 14.91
N TYR A 256 5.28 -1.82 13.90
CA TYR A 256 4.91 -2.02 12.50
C TYR A 256 4.71 -3.51 12.17
N LYS A 257 5.63 -4.38 12.60
CA LYS A 257 5.53 -5.84 12.41
C LYS A 257 4.29 -6.42 13.09
N LYS A 258 3.98 -5.98 14.31
CA LYS A 258 2.77 -6.37 15.05
C LYS A 258 1.49 -5.94 14.32
N HIS A 259 1.41 -4.69 13.85
CA HIS A 259 0.26 -4.20 13.10
C HIS A 259 0.08 -4.90 11.75
N LEU A 260 1.17 -5.11 11.02
CA LEU A 260 1.17 -5.85 9.77
C LEU A 260 0.66 -7.29 9.96
N LYS A 261 1.15 -8.00 10.99
CA LYS A 261 0.68 -9.35 11.35
C LYS A 261 -0.84 -9.37 11.63
N ASN A 262 -1.34 -8.42 12.41
CA ASN A 262 -2.75 -8.30 12.73
C ASN A 262 -3.61 -7.99 11.50
N GLU A 263 -3.10 -7.15 10.59
CA GLU A 263 -3.76 -6.85 9.33
C GLU A 263 -3.86 -8.10 8.44
N ILE A 264 -2.77 -8.83 8.26
CA ILE A 264 -2.74 -10.09 7.50
C ILE A 264 -3.73 -11.11 8.09
N ARG A 265 -3.75 -11.27 9.42
CA ARG A 265 -4.70 -12.16 10.11
C ARG A 265 -6.15 -11.74 9.85
N THR A 266 -6.44 -10.43 9.89
CA THR A 266 -7.77 -9.90 9.61
C THR A 266 -8.18 -10.14 8.16
N LEU A 267 -7.26 -9.99 7.20
CA LEU A 267 -7.52 -10.26 5.80
C LEU A 267 -7.82 -11.75 5.56
N ALA A 268 -7.01 -12.65 6.13
CA ALA A 268 -7.24 -14.09 6.06
C ALA A 268 -8.58 -14.49 6.68
N TYR A 269 -8.93 -13.93 7.85
CA TYR A 269 -10.22 -14.16 8.49
C TYR A 269 -11.40 -13.69 7.61
N MET A 270 -11.33 -12.48 7.06
CA MET A 270 -12.37 -11.92 6.20
C MET A 270 -12.53 -12.72 4.90
N LYS A 271 -11.42 -13.16 4.30
CA LYS A 271 -11.41 -14.06 3.14
C LYS A 271 -12.13 -15.36 3.46
N ARG A 272 -11.74 -16.04 4.54
CA ARG A 272 -12.36 -17.30 4.99
C ARG A 272 -13.85 -17.14 5.27
N ARG A 273 -14.25 -16.07 5.96
CA ARG A 273 -15.66 -15.80 6.26
C ARG A 273 -16.49 -15.66 4.98
N LYS A 274 -15.98 -14.95 3.97
CA LYS A 274 -16.67 -14.80 2.67
C LYS A 274 -16.79 -16.10 1.90
N MET A 275 -15.76 -16.94 1.95
CA MET A 275 -15.82 -18.27 1.36
C MET A 275 -16.83 -19.17 2.07
N ILE A 276 -16.95 -19.05 3.40
CA ILE A 276 -18.00 -19.75 4.16
C ILE A 276 -19.40 -19.23 3.80
N GLU A 277 -19.58 -17.91 3.66
CA GLU A 277 -20.86 -17.33 3.20
C GLU A 277 -21.20 -17.80 1.78
N ALA A 278 -20.21 -17.86 0.87
CA ALA A 278 -20.39 -18.41 -0.48
C ALA A 278 -20.75 -19.92 -0.45
N PHE A 279 -20.08 -20.70 0.39
CA PHE A 279 -20.38 -22.12 0.59
C PHE A 279 -21.81 -22.32 1.09
N ASN A 280 -22.23 -21.55 2.10
CA ASN A 280 -23.59 -21.65 2.66
C ASN A 280 -24.69 -21.32 1.65
N LEU A 281 -24.38 -20.58 0.58
CA LEU A 281 -25.33 -20.28 -0.51
C LEU A 281 -25.39 -21.38 -1.59
N LEU A 282 -24.39 -22.24 -1.69
CA LEU A 282 -24.32 -23.33 -2.69
C LEU A 282 -24.43 -24.73 -2.08
N LYS A 283 -24.36 -24.85 -0.76
CA LYS A 283 -24.35 -26.16 -0.10
C LYS A 283 -25.62 -26.92 -0.42
N GLU A 284 -25.44 -28.18 -0.77
CA GLU A 284 -26.49 -29.18 -0.85
C GLU A 284 -26.22 -30.24 0.22
N GLU A 285 -27.27 -30.92 0.67
CA GLU A 285 -27.15 -32.06 1.58
C GLU A 285 -26.89 -33.32 0.77
N GLU A 286 -25.75 -33.96 1.02
CA GLU A 286 -25.39 -35.26 0.47
C GLU A 286 -25.12 -36.22 1.64
N GLY A 287 -26.14 -37.02 1.97
CA GLY A 287 -26.13 -37.85 3.18
C GLY A 287 -26.08 -37.00 4.45
N THR A 288 -24.99 -37.13 5.22
CA THR A 288 -24.78 -36.41 6.49
C THR A 288 -23.90 -35.16 6.35
N GLN A 289 -23.41 -34.85 5.14
CA GLN A 289 -22.48 -33.75 4.90
C GLN A 289 -23.10 -32.68 4.00
N PHE A 290 -22.71 -31.43 4.27
CA PHE A 290 -22.95 -30.33 3.35
C PHE A 290 -21.80 -30.26 2.35
N VAL A 291 -22.12 -30.25 1.06
CA VAL A 291 -21.15 -30.29 -0.04
C VAL A 291 -21.58 -29.41 -1.20
N VAL A 292 -20.67 -29.15 -2.13
CA VAL A 292 -20.97 -28.45 -3.40
C VAL A 292 -20.70 -29.39 -4.55
N ARG A 293 -21.72 -29.67 -5.39
CA ARG A 293 -21.56 -30.53 -6.57
C ARG A 293 -20.56 -29.95 -7.56
N GLU A 294 -19.83 -30.83 -8.23
CA GLU A 294 -18.85 -30.46 -9.25
C GLU A 294 -19.42 -29.53 -10.34
N ALA A 295 -20.64 -29.79 -10.83
CA ALA A 295 -21.27 -28.97 -11.87
C ALA A 295 -21.47 -27.51 -11.43
N GLN A 296 -21.94 -27.30 -10.19
CA GLN A 296 -22.12 -25.96 -9.63
C GLN A 296 -20.79 -25.27 -9.37
N TRP A 297 -19.79 -26.02 -8.91
CA TRP A 297 -18.44 -25.49 -8.74
C TRP A 297 -17.84 -25.04 -10.08
N LYS A 298 -17.96 -25.84 -11.15
CA LYS A 298 -17.48 -25.48 -12.49
C LYS A 298 -18.15 -24.21 -13.00
N GLN A 299 -19.46 -24.09 -12.81
CA GLN A 299 -20.21 -22.89 -13.17
C GLN A 299 -19.75 -21.68 -12.36
N LEU A 300 -19.54 -21.83 -11.05
CA LEU A 300 -19.05 -20.77 -10.19
C LEU A 300 -17.67 -20.26 -10.63
N VAL A 301 -16.71 -21.15 -10.85
CA VAL A 301 -15.35 -20.78 -11.27
C VAL A 301 -15.37 -20.09 -12.63
N LYS A 302 -16.19 -20.56 -13.58
CA LYS A 302 -16.38 -19.92 -14.89
C LYS A 302 -16.91 -18.48 -14.78
N LEU A 303 -17.77 -18.20 -13.80
CA LEU A 303 -18.32 -16.86 -13.56
C LEU A 303 -17.34 -15.95 -12.82
N VAL A 304 -16.53 -16.49 -11.91
CA VAL A 304 -15.58 -15.71 -11.09
C VAL A 304 -14.31 -15.38 -11.87
N ALA A 305 -13.80 -16.34 -12.66
CA ALA A 305 -12.53 -16.24 -13.36
C ALA A 305 -12.69 -16.74 -14.81
N PRO A 306 -13.30 -15.94 -15.70
CA PRO A 306 -13.59 -16.34 -17.08
C PRO A 306 -12.30 -16.58 -17.90
N ASP A 307 -11.21 -15.88 -17.56
CA ASP A 307 -9.94 -15.92 -18.30
C ASP A 307 -9.13 -17.20 -18.08
N ILE A 308 -9.49 -18.02 -17.09
CA ILE A 308 -8.79 -19.27 -16.79
C ILE A 308 -9.11 -20.33 -17.86
N SER A 309 -8.09 -20.99 -18.41
CA SER A 309 -8.25 -22.08 -19.38
C SER A 309 -9.01 -23.28 -18.79
N ASN A 310 -9.69 -24.06 -19.63
CA ASN A 310 -10.41 -25.25 -19.18
C ASN A 310 -9.49 -26.26 -18.48
N SER A 311 -8.26 -26.45 -18.99
CA SER A 311 -7.25 -27.33 -18.36
C SER A 311 -6.86 -26.89 -16.95
N HIS A 312 -6.73 -25.58 -16.73
CA HIS A 312 -6.42 -25.04 -15.41
C HIS A 312 -7.62 -25.21 -14.46
N ARG A 313 -8.86 -25.03 -14.95
CA ARG A 313 -10.06 -25.28 -14.12
C ARG A 313 -10.20 -26.74 -13.72
N GLU A 314 -9.88 -27.67 -14.62
CA GLU A 314 -9.85 -29.11 -14.30
C GLU A 314 -8.77 -29.45 -13.28
N LEU A 315 -7.60 -28.83 -13.39
CA LEU A 315 -6.53 -28.99 -12.39
C LEU A 315 -6.96 -28.45 -11.01
N LEU A 316 -7.57 -27.26 -10.97
CA LEU A 316 -8.13 -26.70 -9.74
C LEU A 316 -9.22 -27.60 -9.14
N LEU A 317 -10.03 -28.23 -9.99
CA LEU A 317 -11.05 -29.18 -9.56
C LEU A 317 -10.41 -30.43 -8.96
N ARG A 318 -9.41 -31.02 -9.62
CA ARG A 318 -8.70 -32.20 -9.11
C ARG A 318 -8.05 -31.94 -7.75
N ILE A 319 -7.48 -30.74 -7.55
CA ILE A 319 -6.91 -30.34 -6.25
C ILE A 319 -8.01 -30.09 -5.20
N SER A 320 -9.22 -29.74 -5.62
CA SER A 320 -10.35 -29.50 -4.71
C SER A 320 -11.13 -30.78 -4.38
N ASP A 321 -11.02 -31.81 -5.22
CA ASP A 321 -11.66 -33.13 -5.11
C ASP A 321 -10.61 -34.23 -5.36
N ASP A 322 -9.67 -34.36 -4.42
CA ASP A 322 -8.54 -35.31 -4.50
C ASP A 322 -9.02 -36.77 -4.64
N GLU A 323 -10.18 -37.10 -4.06
CA GLU A 323 -10.76 -38.44 -4.04
C GLU A 323 -11.74 -38.71 -5.20
N GLN A 324 -11.94 -37.76 -6.12
CA GLN A 324 -12.90 -37.85 -7.24
C GLN A 324 -14.31 -38.25 -6.79
N LYS A 325 -14.78 -37.65 -5.69
CA LYS A 325 -16.10 -37.90 -5.12
C LYS A 325 -17.23 -37.33 -5.97
N GLY A 326 -16.93 -36.38 -6.87
CA GLY A 326 -17.91 -35.63 -7.65
C GLY A 326 -18.55 -34.47 -6.88
N PHE A 327 -18.08 -34.21 -5.66
CA PHE A 327 -18.50 -33.12 -4.79
C PHE A 327 -17.34 -32.58 -3.96
N ILE A 328 -17.44 -31.32 -3.56
CA ILE A 328 -16.38 -30.59 -2.85
C ILE A 328 -16.85 -30.26 -1.44
N ASP A 329 -16.04 -30.64 -0.45
CA ASP A 329 -16.32 -30.39 0.96
C ASP A 329 -16.03 -28.93 1.35
N LYS A 330 -16.51 -28.56 2.55
CA LYS A 330 -16.36 -27.19 3.07
C LYS A 330 -14.89 -26.74 3.18
N LYS A 331 -13.97 -27.63 3.57
CA LYS A 331 -12.56 -27.23 3.77
C LYS A 331 -11.92 -26.93 2.43
N SER A 332 -12.09 -27.80 1.44
CA SER A 332 -11.54 -27.63 0.09
C SER A 332 -12.17 -26.45 -0.63
N PHE A 333 -13.49 -26.24 -0.48
CA PHE A 333 -14.15 -25.06 -1.06
C PHE A 333 -13.59 -23.74 -0.50
N VAL A 334 -13.28 -23.66 0.80
CA VAL A 334 -12.73 -22.43 1.40
C VAL A 334 -11.34 -22.10 0.84
N GLN A 335 -10.54 -23.12 0.49
CA GLN A 335 -9.21 -22.94 -0.10
C GLN A 335 -9.25 -22.46 -1.55
N LEU A 336 -10.40 -22.58 -2.24
CA LEU A 336 -10.56 -22.17 -3.64
C LEU A 336 -10.08 -20.74 -3.90
N ALA A 337 -10.36 -19.80 -2.99
CA ALA A 337 -9.93 -18.41 -3.19
C ALA A 337 -8.40 -18.21 -3.05
N ASP A 338 -7.68 -19.12 -2.39
CA ASP A 338 -6.22 -19.16 -2.42
C ASP A 338 -5.74 -19.80 -3.74
N LEU A 339 -6.35 -20.91 -4.15
CA LEU A 339 -6.02 -21.61 -5.39
C LEU A 339 -6.21 -20.74 -6.65
N LEU A 340 -7.27 -19.94 -6.71
CA LEU A 340 -7.54 -19.00 -7.81
C LEU A 340 -6.48 -17.90 -7.98
N ASN A 341 -5.63 -17.67 -6.97
CA ASN A 341 -4.53 -16.71 -7.04
C ASN A 341 -3.20 -17.38 -7.45
N ILE A 342 -3.14 -18.72 -7.53
CA ILE A 342 -1.95 -19.44 -7.93
C ILE A 342 -1.80 -19.34 -9.45
N GLN A 343 -0.71 -18.73 -9.91
CA GLN A 343 -0.37 -18.73 -11.32
C GLN A 343 0.25 -20.09 -11.68
N VAL A 344 -0.50 -20.91 -12.44
CA VAL A 344 0.04 -22.15 -12.99
C VAL A 344 0.89 -21.79 -14.21
N ILE A 345 2.20 -21.75 -14.00
CA ILE A 345 3.16 -21.65 -15.09
C ILE A 345 3.15 -23.03 -15.78
N THR A 346 2.45 -23.12 -16.91
CA THR A 346 2.57 -24.31 -17.75
C THR A 346 3.95 -24.30 -18.39
N LEU A 347 4.87 -25.06 -17.80
CA LEU A 347 6.15 -25.38 -18.41
C LEU A 347 5.87 -26.26 -19.64
N LYS A 348 5.58 -25.64 -20.78
CA LYS A 348 5.73 -26.32 -22.06
C LYS A 348 7.22 -26.61 -22.20
N ILE A 349 7.62 -27.86 -21.94
CA ILE A 349 8.95 -28.37 -22.28
C ILE A 349 9.09 -28.16 -23.78
N ARG A 350 9.68 -27.04 -24.19
CA ARG A 350 9.91 -26.73 -25.60
C ARG A 350 10.81 -27.84 -26.13
N SER A 351 10.36 -28.55 -27.15
CA SER A 351 11.24 -29.38 -27.96
C SER A 351 12.39 -28.49 -28.45
N HIS A 352 13.63 -28.95 -28.30
CA HIS A 352 14.78 -28.18 -28.77
C HIS A 352 14.59 -27.84 -30.26
N PRO A 353 14.86 -26.58 -30.68
CA PRO A 353 14.68 -26.16 -32.07
C PRO A 353 15.46 -27.03 -33.07
N LEU A 354 16.60 -27.58 -32.65
CA LEU A 354 17.38 -28.57 -33.43
C LEU A 354 16.63 -29.88 -33.70
N GLY A 355 15.74 -30.30 -32.80
CA GLY A 355 14.87 -31.47 -33.00
C GLY A 355 13.77 -31.23 -34.04
N GLN A 356 13.37 -29.97 -34.25
CA GLN A 356 12.42 -29.59 -35.31
C GLN A 356 13.12 -29.35 -36.65
N TRP A 357 14.30 -28.74 -36.66
CA TRP A 357 14.99 -28.35 -37.89
C TRP A 357 15.83 -29.47 -38.52
N MET A 358 16.44 -30.35 -37.71
CA MET A 358 17.34 -31.41 -38.20
C MET A 358 17.17 -32.70 -37.38
N PRO A 359 16.08 -33.46 -37.59
CA PRO A 359 15.78 -34.65 -36.79
C PRO A 359 16.83 -35.77 -36.91
N ARG A 360 17.56 -35.83 -38.03
CA ARG A 360 18.64 -36.82 -38.24
C ARG A 360 19.89 -36.50 -37.42
N VAL A 361 20.28 -35.24 -37.31
CA VAL A 361 21.43 -34.81 -36.50
C VAL A 361 21.09 -34.89 -35.02
N TYR A 362 19.87 -34.50 -34.64
CA TYR A 362 19.38 -34.56 -33.26
C TYR A 362 19.26 -36.00 -32.71
N LYS A 363 19.02 -36.99 -33.59
CA LYS A 363 19.00 -38.42 -33.24
C LYS A 363 20.35 -39.13 -33.42
N SER A 364 21.40 -38.44 -33.85
CA SER A 364 22.73 -39.04 -34.00
C SER A 364 23.34 -39.44 -32.65
N ALA A 365 24.18 -40.47 -32.64
CA ALA A 365 24.85 -40.97 -31.44
C ALA A 365 25.68 -39.88 -30.73
N VAL A 366 26.30 -38.98 -31.50
CA VAL A 366 27.08 -37.84 -31.00
C VAL A 366 26.16 -36.82 -30.30
N SER A 367 25.01 -36.51 -30.88
CA SER A 367 24.03 -35.61 -30.25
C SER A 367 23.39 -36.23 -29.00
N GLN A 368 23.20 -37.54 -28.95
CA GLN A 368 22.68 -38.23 -27.77
C GLN A 368 23.72 -38.27 -26.64
N PHE A 369 25.00 -38.50 -26.97
CA PHE A 369 26.10 -38.44 -26.01
C PHE A 369 26.26 -37.03 -25.40
N LEU A 370 26.28 -35.99 -26.24
CA LEU A 370 26.32 -34.59 -25.78
C LEU A 370 25.09 -34.22 -24.92
N ARG A 371 23.91 -34.75 -25.24
CA ARG A 371 22.71 -34.57 -24.41
C ARG A 371 22.82 -35.28 -23.07
N SER A 372 23.38 -36.48 -23.01
CA SER A 372 23.63 -37.19 -21.76
C SER A 372 24.58 -36.40 -20.85
N VAL A 373 25.68 -35.90 -21.41
CA VAL A 373 26.67 -35.11 -20.68
C VAL A 373 26.10 -33.77 -20.19
N THR A 374 25.36 -33.06 -21.04
CA THR A 374 24.74 -31.77 -20.67
C THR A 374 23.60 -31.93 -19.67
N TRP A 375 22.79 -32.99 -19.77
CA TRP A 375 21.78 -33.31 -18.74
C TRP A 375 22.43 -33.65 -17.41
N MET A 376 23.52 -34.41 -17.42
CA MET A 376 24.26 -34.76 -16.20
C MET A 376 24.88 -33.52 -15.55
N LEU A 377 25.47 -32.61 -16.33
CA LEU A 377 26.00 -31.32 -15.86
C LEU A 377 24.91 -30.39 -15.31
N VAL A 378 23.76 -30.28 -15.98
CA VAL A 378 22.63 -29.46 -15.51
C VAL A 378 22.01 -30.03 -14.24
N VAL A 379 21.89 -31.35 -14.13
CA VAL A 379 21.42 -32.01 -12.90
C VAL A 379 22.40 -31.82 -11.75
N VAL A 380 23.71 -31.90 -12.00
CA VAL A 380 24.75 -31.63 -11.00
C VAL A 380 24.70 -30.17 -10.54
N CYS A 381 24.57 -29.19 -11.46
CA CYS A 381 24.42 -27.78 -11.10
C CYS A 381 23.11 -27.50 -10.34
N LEU A 382 21.99 -28.11 -10.75
CA LEU A 382 20.71 -27.95 -10.04
C LEU A 382 20.77 -28.56 -8.64
N PHE A 383 21.37 -29.74 -8.47
CA PHE A 383 21.56 -30.34 -7.14
C PHE A 383 22.52 -29.53 -6.26
N GLN A 384 23.60 -28.96 -6.82
CA GLN A 384 24.48 -28.06 -6.07
C GLN A 384 23.76 -26.77 -5.64
N SER A 385 22.91 -26.21 -6.49
CA SER A 385 22.10 -25.02 -6.14
C SER A 385 21.01 -25.30 -5.11
N HIS A 386 20.40 -26.50 -5.14
CA HIS A 386 19.41 -26.92 -4.14
C HIS A 386 20.05 -27.26 -2.78
N LEU A 387 21.30 -27.76 -2.75
CA LEU A 387 22.05 -27.96 -1.50
C LEU A 387 22.51 -26.63 -0.87
N PHE A 388 22.78 -25.60 -1.68
CA PHE A 388 23.14 -24.28 -1.15
C PHE A 388 21.95 -23.57 -0.48
N PHE A 389 20.73 -23.85 -0.94
CA PHE A 389 19.50 -23.25 -0.37
C PHE A 389 19.04 -23.88 0.97
N TYR A 390 19.63 -25.00 1.39
CA TYR A 390 19.35 -25.64 2.69
C TYR A 390 20.42 -25.36 3.76
N ARG A 391 21.49 -24.61 3.43
CA ARG A 391 22.59 -24.29 4.35
C ARG A 391 22.79 -22.79 4.64
N CYS A 392 21.84 -21.93 4.26
CA CYS A 392 21.77 -20.53 4.67
C CYS A 392 20.52 -20.24 5.50
#